data_AF-A0A352IS74-F1
#
_entry.id   AF-A0A352IS74-F1
#
_cell.length_a   1.000
_cell.length_b   1.000
_cell.length_c   1.000
_cell.angle_alpha   90.00
_cell.angle_beta   90.00
_cell.angle_gamma   90.00
#
_symmetry.space_group_name_H-M   'P 1'
#
loop_
_entity.id
_entity.type
_entity.pdbx_description
1 polymer ?
#
loop_
_entity_poly.entity_id
_entity_poly.type
_entity_poly.pdbx_seq_one_letter_code
_entity_poly.pdbx_strand_id
1 'polypeptide(L)'
;ASAEADCGSVGPEGAESRETFDDVDDYNNLQDSPPENGEAQQLAGYSGFEVVITVSCAGGDVSLSGFEAKRIDITITDPSGQDYV
;
A
#
# COMPACT_ATOMS: atom_id res chain seq x y z
N ALA A 1 -15.62 -16.56 13.18
CA ALA A 1 -15.31 -16.53 11.75
C ALA A 1 -13.99 -15.78 11.63
N SER A 2 -12.99 -16.36 10.97
CA SER A 2 -11.83 -15.56 10.57
C SER A 2 -12.39 -14.46 9.66
N ALA A 3 -12.05 -13.20 9.91
CA ALA A 3 -12.40 -12.15 8.95
C ALA A 3 -11.63 -12.49 7.67
N GLU A 4 -12.37 -12.86 6.63
CA GLU A 4 -11.87 -12.90 5.26
C GLU A 4 -11.12 -11.59 4.98
N ALA A 5 -9.91 -11.68 4.44
CA ALA A 5 -9.22 -10.51 3.94
C ALA A 5 -10.05 -10.04 2.74
N ASP A 6 -10.68 -8.87 2.85
CA ASP A 6 -11.61 -8.38 1.82
C ASP A 6 -10.92 -8.35 0.46
N CYS A 7 -11.20 -9.35 -0.36
CA CYS A 7 -10.52 -9.59 -1.62
C CYS A 7 -11.54 -9.57 -2.77
N GLY A 8 -12.74 -9.02 -2.52
CA GLY A 8 -13.76 -8.74 -3.52
C GLY A 8 -13.49 -7.44 -4.28
N SER A 9 -12.84 -6.49 -3.61
CA SER A 9 -12.27 -5.25 -4.16
C SER A 9 -10.86 -5.08 -3.59
N VAL A 10 -9.92 -4.54 -4.37
CA VAL A 10 -8.57 -4.20 -3.89
C VAL A 10 -8.27 -2.79 -4.36
N GLY A 11 -8.07 -1.87 -3.42
CA GLY A 11 -7.87 -0.45 -3.71
C GLY A 11 -8.86 0.42 -2.94
N PRO A 12 -8.65 1.74 -2.96
CA PRO A 12 -9.56 2.71 -2.35
C PRO A 12 -11.01 2.54 -2.79
N GLU A 13 -11.92 2.65 -1.83
CA GLU A 13 -13.35 2.61 -2.06
C GLU A 13 -13.95 4.01 -2.26
N GLY A 14 -14.78 4.16 -3.29
CA GLY A 14 -15.53 5.39 -3.53
C GLY A 14 -14.65 6.63 -3.79
N ALA A 15 -14.60 7.54 -2.82
CA ALA A 15 -13.92 8.84 -2.93
C ALA A 15 -12.79 8.99 -1.90
N GLU A 16 -12.26 7.87 -1.42
CA GLU A 16 -11.19 7.86 -0.44
C GLU A 16 -9.89 8.48 -0.98
N SER A 17 -9.19 9.12 -0.06
CA SER A 17 -7.87 9.72 -0.26
C SER A 17 -6.99 9.33 0.91
N ARG A 18 -5.70 9.68 0.83
CA ARG A 18 -4.69 9.30 1.83
C ARG A 18 -5.11 9.52 3.30
N GLU A 19 -5.87 10.59 3.60
CA GLU A 19 -6.35 10.90 4.96
C GLU A 19 -7.52 10.02 5.43
N THR A 20 -8.22 9.39 4.49
CA THR A 20 -9.41 8.57 4.76
C THR A 20 -9.18 7.08 4.58
N PHE A 21 -7.99 6.67 4.10
CA PHE A 21 -7.62 5.27 4.00
C PHE A 21 -7.76 4.60 5.38
N ASP A 22 -8.56 3.56 5.46
CA ASP A 22 -8.88 2.86 6.71
C ASP A 22 -8.65 1.34 6.64
N ASP A 23 -8.38 0.80 5.45
CA ASP A 23 -7.91 -0.56 5.26
C ASP A 23 -6.51 -0.63 4.61
N VAL A 24 -6.02 -1.86 4.43
CA VAL A 24 -4.66 -2.10 3.93
C VAL A 24 -4.57 -1.84 2.43
N ASP A 25 -5.62 -2.16 1.70
CA ASP A 25 -5.68 -2.17 0.25
C ASP A 25 -6.02 -0.81 -0.35
N ASP A 26 -6.47 0.14 0.43
CA ASP A 26 -6.49 1.55 0.05
C ASP A 26 -5.13 2.06 -0.45
N TYR A 27 -4.04 1.48 0.02
CA TYR A 27 -2.69 1.80 -0.43
C TYR A 27 -2.31 1.14 -1.76
N ASN A 28 -3.20 0.35 -2.39
CA ASN A 28 -2.92 -0.34 -3.64
C ASN A 28 -2.76 0.65 -4.81
N ASN A 29 -1.71 0.47 -5.61
CA ASN A 29 -1.31 1.36 -6.71
C ASN A 29 -0.94 2.78 -6.25
N LEU A 30 -0.53 2.93 -4.98
CA LEU A 30 0.03 4.20 -4.51
C LEU A 30 1.37 4.48 -5.20
N GLN A 31 1.56 5.73 -5.62
CA GLN A 31 2.85 6.27 -6.05
C GLN A 31 3.00 7.69 -5.49
N ASP A 32 3.83 7.85 -4.47
CA ASP A 32 4.03 9.11 -3.77
C ASP A 32 5.44 9.64 -3.95
N SER A 33 5.55 10.91 -4.30
CA SER A 33 6.82 11.64 -4.38
C SER A 33 6.59 13.15 -4.17
N PRO A 34 6.99 13.74 -3.03
CA PRO A 34 7.64 13.09 -1.89
C PRO A 34 6.65 12.22 -1.10
N PRO A 35 7.13 11.26 -0.28
CA PRO A 35 6.27 10.38 0.49
C PRO A 35 5.41 11.14 1.50
N GLU A 36 4.18 10.66 1.73
CA GLU A 36 3.23 11.22 2.71
C GLU A 36 2.94 10.23 3.84
N ASN A 37 2.67 10.74 5.05
CA ASN A 37 2.11 9.92 6.14
C ASN A 37 0.63 9.57 5.88
N GLY A 38 -0.01 8.86 6.82
CA GLY A 38 -1.43 8.51 6.74
C GLY A 38 -2.41 9.68 6.93
N GLU A 39 -1.92 10.91 7.15
CA GLU A 39 -2.72 12.13 7.26
C GLU A 39 -2.50 13.05 6.04
N ALA A 40 -2.05 12.49 4.91
CA ALA A 40 -1.69 13.22 3.67
C ALA A 40 -0.68 14.36 3.90
N GLN A 41 0.20 14.22 4.89
CA GLN A 41 1.26 15.18 5.16
C GLN A 41 2.58 14.66 4.60
N GLN A 42 3.21 15.47 3.75
CA GLN A 42 4.54 15.17 3.22
C GLN A 42 5.57 14.99 4.34
N LEU A 43 6.37 13.94 4.24
CA LEU A 43 7.44 13.65 5.20
C LEU A 43 8.61 14.62 5.00
N ALA A 44 8.82 15.50 5.99
CA ALA A 44 9.92 16.45 5.96
C ALA A 44 11.28 15.73 5.86
N GLY A 45 12.13 16.17 4.93
CA GLY A 45 13.45 15.59 4.68
C GLY A 45 13.51 14.48 3.63
N TYR A 46 12.36 14.01 3.12
CA TYR A 46 12.27 12.96 2.09
C TYR A 46 12.04 13.51 0.68
N SER A 47 12.44 14.76 0.42
CA SER A 47 12.35 15.33 -0.92
C SER A 47 13.22 14.53 -1.90
N GLY A 48 12.62 14.15 -3.04
CA GLY A 48 13.28 13.33 -4.06
C GLY A 48 13.24 11.82 -3.81
N PHE A 49 12.64 11.37 -2.70
CA PHE A 49 12.27 9.97 -2.54
C PHE A 49 10.93 9.69 -3.21
N GLU A 50 10.75 8.47 -3.69
CA GLU A 50 9.49 7.92 -4.17
C GLU A 50 9.13 6.67 -3.36
N VAL A 51 7.84 6.47 -3.08
CA VAL A 51 7.31 5.24 -2.51
C VAL A 51 6.22 4.71 -3.43
N VAL A 52 6.38 3.47 -3.89
CA VAL A 52 5.38 2.74 -4.68
C VAL A 52 4.87 1.56 -3.84
N ILE A 53 3.56 1.43 -3.71
CA ILE A 53 2.92 0.33 -2.97
C ILE A 53 1.95 -0.42 -3.88
N THR A 54 2.06 -1.75 -3.88
CA THR A 54 1.08 -2.65 -4.48
C THR A 54 0.56 -3.59 -3.40
N VAL A 55 -0.75 -3.81 -3.38
CA VAL A 55 -1.40 -4.75 -2.47
C VAL A 55 -2.06 -5.84 -3.31
N SER A 56 -1.94 -7.08 -2.88
CA SER A 56 -2.50 -8.24 -3.60
C SER A 56 -3.01 -9.31 -2.65
N CYS A 57 -4.09 -9.97 -3.03
CA CYS A 57 -4.58 -11.15 -2.32
C CYS A 57 -3.62 -12.32 -2.51
N ALA A 58 -3.09 -12.83 -1.41
CA ALA A 58 -1.92 -13.72 -1.41
C ALA A 58 -2.00 -14.79 -0.32
N GLY A 59 -3.20 -15.17 0.13
CA GLY A 59 -3.32 -16.22 1.17
C GLY A 59 -2.68 -17.56 0.77
N GLY A 60 -2.64 -17.86 -0.53
CA GLY A 60 -1.93 -19.04 -1.06
C GLY A 60 -0.43 -19.04 -0.74
N ASP A 61 0.22 -17.88 -0.63
CA ASP A 61 1.65 -17.76 -0.30
C ASP A 61 1.96 -18.24 1.13
N VAL A 62 0.94 -18.25 2.00
CA VAL A 62 1.03 -18.64 3.42
C VAL A 62 0.15 -19.84 3.75
N SER A 63 -0.21 -20.67 2.76
CA SER A 63 -1.02 -21.89 2.94
C SER A 63 -2.42 -21.62 3.54
N LEU A 64 -2.97 -20.44 3.30
CA LEU A 64 -4.36 -20.08 3.59
C LEU A 64 -5.17 -20.06 2.27
N SER A 65 -6.49 -19.89 2.35
CA SER A 65 -7.26 -19.60 1.15
C SER A 65 -6.84 -18.24 0.57
N GLY A 66 -6.98 -18.04 -0.75
CA GLY A 66 -6.49 -16.84 -1.43
C GLY A 66 -7.06 -15.52 -0.88
N PHE A 67 -8.21 -15.59 -0.21
CA PHE A 67 -8.95 -14.46 0.36
C PHE A 67 -8.72 -14.32 1.88
N GLU A 68 -7.73 -15.01 2.47
CA GLU A 68 -7.45 -14.93 3.92
C GLU A 68 -6.18 -14.15 4.25
N ALA A 69 -5.42 -13.70 3.26
CA ALA A 69 -4.29 -12.80 3.49
C ALA A 69 -4.05 -11.86 2.30
N LYS A 70 -3.54 -10.67 2.61
CA LYS A 70 -3.01 -9.69 1.65
C LYS A 70 -1.49 -9.62 1.80
N ARG A 71 -0.79 -9.47 0.67
CA ARG A 71 0.63 -9.14 0.58
C ARG A 71 0.76 -7.69 0.17
N ILE A 72 1.73 -7.01 0.77
CA ILE A 72 2.10 -5.63 0.45
C ILE A 72 3.52 -5.68 -0.12
N ASP A 73 3.68 -5.21 -1.35
CA ASP A 73 4.98 -4.98 -1.97
C ASP A 73 5.25 -3.47 -1.95
N ILE A 74 6.39 -3.07 -1.39
CA ILE A 74 6.80 -1.68 -1.25
C ILE A 74 8.13 -1.51 -1.97
N THR A 75 8.22 -0.53 -2.86
CA THR A 75 9.49 -0.06 -3.42
C THR A 75 9.73 1.36 -2.96
N ILE A 76 10.89 1.62 -2.37
CA ILE A 76 11.35 2.97 -2.06
C ILE A 76 12.47 3.30 -3.04
N THR A 77 12.37 4.43 -3.74
CA THR A 77 13.43 4.94 -4.61
C THR A 77 14.05 6.16 -3.95
N ASP A 78 15.36 6.17 -3.73
CA ASP A 78 16.05 7.35 -3.18
C ASP A 78 16.40 8.38 -4.27
N PRO A 79 16.83 9.61 -3.92
CA PRO A 79 17.16 10.65 -4.90
C PRO A 79 18.33 10.32 -5.84
N SER A 80 19.10 9.28 -5.56
CA SER A 80 20.15 8.77 -6.47
C SER A 80 19.60 7.78 -7.50
N GLY A 81 18.32 7.42 -7.40
CA GLY A 81 17.64 6.44 -8.24
C GLY A 81 17.85 5.00 -7.77
N GLN A 82 18.23 4.78 -6.51
CA GLN A 82 18.39 3.43 -5.98
C GLN A 82 17.11 2.92 -5.32
N ASP A 83 16.74 1.69 -5.68
CA ASP A 83 15.54 1.02 -5.19
C ASP A 83 15.82 0.17 -3.95
N TYR A 84 14.86 0.14 -3.03
CA TYR A 84 14.81 -0.73 -1.85
C TYR A 84 13.48 -1.50 -1.89
N VAL A 85 13.56 -2.82 -2.03
CA VAL A 85 12.45 -3.77 -2.18
C VAL A 85 12.44 -4.83 -1.10
#